data_AF-A0A7C5Q2D3-F1
#
_entry.id   AF-A0A7C5Q2D3-F1
#
_cell.length_a   1.000
_cell.length_b   1.000
_cell.length_c   1.000
_cell.angle_alpha   90.00
_cell.angle_beta   90.00
_cell.angle_gamma   90.00
#
_symmetry.space_group_name_H-M   'P 1'
#
loop_
_entity.id
_entity.type
_entity.pdbx_description
1 polymer ?
#
loop_
_entity_poly.entity_id
_entity_poly.type
_entity_poly.pdbx_seq_one_letter_code
_entity_poly.pdbx_strand_id
1 'polypeptide(L)'
;MRDFYEAFRRSERLNRERGFTLIELLVVIAIIAILAAIAIPQFAKYRMRAFNSAAESDLRNLATAQEALFADNMIYGVTEDGNTLPGSGSTGGNGAVVDGPTPAATEAQAGGLITATIPGTTQNVGIGIAVSNNVDVVASTPTDDLSNYVALAHHNQGDTVYGKDSDSTSIYRCKDDAFVGDTVGSIPVGAPGITPNNDDFNGVTCGDLGWIAQ
;
A
#
# COMPACT_ATOMS: atom_id res chain seq x y z
N MET A 1 -0.16 -1.36 85.32
CA MET A 1 0.95 -1.33 84.34
C MET A 1 1.26 -2.71 83.72
N ARG A 2 0.49 -3.77 84.02
CA ARG A 2 0.65 -5.10 83.40
C ARG A 2 -0.49 -5.45 82.41
N ASP A 3 -1.59 -4.70 82.41
CA ASP A 3 -2.75 -4.96 81.54
C ASP A 3 -2.60 -4.42 80.11
N PHE A 4 -1.70 -3.45 79.90
CA PHE A 4 -1.42 -2.91 78.56
C PHE A 4 -0.65 -3.88 77.65
N TYR A 5 -0.08 -4.96 78.20
CA TYR A 5 0.73 -5.91 77.43
C TYR A 5 -0.08 -7.02 76.75
N GLU A 6 -1.33 -7.25 77.17
CA GLU A 6 -2.17 -8.32 76.61
C GLU A 6 -3.00 -7.87 75.39
N ALA A 7 -3.22 -6.56 75.21
CA ALA A 7 -4.00 -6.01 74.10
C ALA A 7 -3.29 -6.12 72.73
N PHE A 8 -1.96 -6.30 72.72
CA PHE A 8 -1.19 -6.47 71.48
C PHE A 8 -1.05 -7.93 71.05
N ARG A 9 -1.58 -8.89 71.83
CA ARG A 9 -1.43 -10.33 71.56
C ARG A 9 -2.58 -10.95 70.76
N ARG A 10 -3.38 -10.13 70.07
CA ARG A 10 -4.52 -10.61 69.29
C ARG A 10 -4.50 -10.03 67.88
N SER A 11 -4.37 -10.94 66.91
CA SER A 11 -4.56 -10.74 65.48
C SER A 11 -3.33 -10.30 64.65
N GLU A 12 -2.24 -11.06 64.70
CA GLU A 12 -1.58 -11.41 63.44
C GLU A 12 -2.33 -12.60 62.83
N ARG A 13 -3.44 -12.33 62.14
CA ARG A 13 -3.80 -13.21 61.03
C ARG A 13 -2.68 -13.03 60.02
N LEU A 14 -1.70 -13.93 60.07
CA LEU A 14 -0.70 -14.11 59.03
C LEU A 14 -1.47 -14.33 57.72
N ASN A 15 -1.76 -13.26 57.00
CA ASN A 15 -2.01 -13.33 55.58
C ASN A 15 -0.76 -14.00 55.02
N ARG A 16 -0.87 -15.29 54.71
CA ARG A 16 0.14 -15.99 53.94
C ARG A 16 0.10 -15.38 52.55
N GLU A 17 0.77 -14.25 52.38
CA GLU A 17 1.14 -13.73 51.08
C GLU A 17 2.02 -14.82 50.46
N ARG A 18 1.39 -15.65 49.63
CA ARG A 18 2.09 -16.65 48.83
C ARG A 18 2.86 -15.86 47.78
N GLY A 19 4.13 -15.57 48.05
CA GLY A 19 5.04 -15.00 47.04
C GLY A 19 5.17 -15.96 45.86
N PHE A 20 5.27 -15.40 44.65
CA PHE A 20 5.61 -16.16 43.45
C PHE A 20 6.96 -16.86 43.65
N THR A 21 7.03 -18.14 43.29
CA THR A 21 8.30 -18.87 43.32
C THR A 21 9.13 -18.50 42.08
N LEU A 22 10.47 -18.48 42.23
CA LEU A 22 11.38 -18.23 41.10
C LEU A 22 11.18 -19.28 40.00
N ILE A 23 10.90 -20.53 40.39
CA ILE A 23 10.64 -21.63 39.44
C ILE A 23 9.34 -21.44 38.66
N GLU A 24 8.26 -20.93 39.27
CA GLU A 24 7.02 -20.61 38.55
C GLU A 24 7.27 -19.54 37.48
N LEU A 25 8.04 -18.50 37.82
CA LEU A 25 8.37 -17.45 36.87
C LEU A 25 9.25 -17.99 35.73
N LEU A 26 10.23 -18.84 36.05
CA LEU A 26 11.14 -19.44 35.08
C LEU A 26 10.40 -20.32 34.04
N VAL A 27 9.46 -21.15 34.49
CA VAL A 27 8.66 -21.99 33.56
C VAL A 27 7.78 -21.12 32.67
N VAL A 28 7.20 -20.05 33.20
CA VAL A 28 6.34 -19.14 32.40
C VAL A 28 7.14 -18.44 31.31
N ILE A 29 8.32 -17.88 31.62
CA ILE A 29 9.15 -17.23 30.59
C ILE A 29 9.67 -18.24 29.56
N ALA A 30 9.94 -19.49 29.97
CA ALA A 30 10.36 -20.55 29.05
C ALA A 30 9.24 -20.87 28.03
N ILE A 31 7.99 -20.97 28.48
CA ILE A 31 6.84 -21.18 27.59
C ILE A 31 6.64 -19.98 26.66
N ILE A 32 6.67 -18.75 27.19
CA ILE A 32 6.52 -17.53 26.38
C ILE A 32 7.64 -17.44 25.32
N ALA A 33 8.87 -17.81 25.66
CA ALA A 33 10.00 -17.81 24.72
C ALA A 33 9.77 -18.78 23.54
N ILE A 34 9.25 -19.98 23.81
CA ILE A 34 8.93 -20.97 22.77
C ILE A 34 7.81 -20.44 21.87
N LEU A 35 6.75 -19.88 22.45
CA LEU A 35 5.63 -19.33 21.68
C LEU A 35 6.07 -18.13 20.83
N ALA A 36 6.86 -17.21 21.39
CA ALA A 36 7.37 -16.03 20.71
C ALA A 36 8.28 -16.41 19.53
N ALA A 37 9.13 -17.43 19.68
CA ALA A 37 10.02 -17.89 18.61
C ALA A 37 9.27 -18.33 17.34
N ILE A 38 8.08 -18.91 17.48
CA ILE A 38 7.24 -19.32 16.34
C ILE A 38 6.36 -18.16 15.87
N ALA A 39 5.76 -17.43 16.81
CA ALA A 39 4.78 -16.38 16.51
C ALA A 39 5.39 -15.18 15.77
N ILE A 40 6.57 -14.72 16.16
CA ILE A 40 7.21 -13.52 15.60
C ILE A 40 7.45 -13.64 14.08
N PRO A 41 8.14 -14.68 13.55
CA PRO A 41 8.39 -14.78 12.11
C PRO A 41 7.10 -14.98 11.30
N GLN A 42 6.11 -15.69 11.87
CA GLN A 42 4.81 -15.87 11.22
C GLN A 42 4.03 -14.55 11.14
N PHE A 43 4.03 -13.77 12.22
CA PHE A 43 3.38 -12.47 12.26
C PHE A 43 4.01 -11.49 11.27
N ALA A 44 5.34 -11.48 11.15
CA ALA A 44 6.03 -10.66 10.15
C ALA A 44 5.58 -10.99 8.73
N LYS A 45 5.51 -12.28 8.36
CA LYS A 45 5.03 -12.72 7.04
C LYS A 45 3.56 -12.37 6.80
N TYR A 46 2.71 -12.50 7.81
CA TYR A 46 1.30 -12.13 7.71
C TYR A 46 1.13 -10.64 7.45
N ARG A 47 1.91 -9.81 8.15
CA ARG A 47 1.91 -8.36 7.98
C ARG A 47 2.40 -7.96 6.59
N MET A 48 3.48 -8.57 6.08
CA MET A 48 3.95 -8.34 4.70
C MET A 48 2.87 -8.65 3.66
N ARG A 49 2.16 -9.78 3.81
CA ARG A 49 1.04 -10.11 2.91
C ARG A 49 -0.09 -9.09 2.98
N ALA A 50 -0.38 -8.54 4.16
CA ALA A 50 -1.40 -7.51 4.31
C ALA A 50 -0.99 -6.22 3.58
N PHE A 51 0.27 -5.80 3.69
CA PHE A 51 0.81 -4.65 2.96
C PHE A 51 0.72 -4.82 1.45
N ASN A 52 1.19 -5.96 0.93
CA ASN A 52 1.12 -6.25 -0.50
C ASN A 52 -0.34 -6.34 -0.98
N SER A 53 -1.24 -6.91 -0.18
CA SER A 53 -2.67 -6.96 -0.50
C SER A 53 -3.32 -5.58 -0.56
N ALA A 54 -2.86 -4.62 0.25
CA ALA A 54 -3.35 -3.24 0.18
C ALA A 54 -2.93 -2.57 -1.13
N ALA A 55 -1.65 -2.73 -1.52
CA ALA A 55 -1.16 -2.22 -2.81
C ALA A 55 -1.91 -2.84 -4.01
N GLU A 56 -2.12 -4.16 -4.00
CA GLU A 56 -2.88 -4.83 -5.07
C GLU A 56 -4.33 -4.32 -5.14
N SER A 57 -4.96 -4.07 -3.98
CA SER A 57 -6.32 -3.54 -3.92
C SER A 57 -6.41 -2.14 -4.51
N ASP A 58 -5.48 -1.25 -4.15
CA ASP A 58 -5.47 0.12 -4.67
C ASP A 58 -5.13 0.16 -6.17
N LEU A 59 -4.29 -0.74 -6.67
CA LEU A 59 -4.06 -0.89 -8.11
C LEU A 59 -5.35 -1.26 -8.85
N ARG A 60 -6.15 -2.18 -8.29
CA ARG A 60 -7.45 -2.57 -8.88
C ARG A 60 -8.45 -1.42 -8.87
N ASN A 61 -8.46 -0.62 -7.80
CA ASN A 61 -9.28 0.58 -7.72
C ASN A 61 -8.84 1.62 -8.77
N LEU A 62 -7.53 1.83 -8.93
CA LEU A 62 -6.95 2.71 -9.94
C LEU A 62 -7.32 2.25 -11.36
N ALA A 63 -7.17 0.96 -11.66
CA ALA A 63 -7.58 0.40 -12.95
C ALA A 63 -9.08 0.61 -13.21
N THR A 64 -9.94 0.38 -12.21
CA THR A 64 -11.38 0.63 -12.32
C THR A 64 -11.68 2.10 -12.63
N ALA A 65 -10.93 3.03 -12.03
CA ALA A 65 -11.07 4.45 -12.30
C ALA A 65 -10.56 4.83 -13.71
N GLN A 66 -9.51 4.20 -14.22
CA GLN A 66 -9.09 4.35 -15.62
C GLN A 66 -10.19 3.89 -16.60
N GLU A 67 -10.79 2.72 -16.36
CA GLU A 67 -11.88 2.20 -17.20
C GLU A 67 -13.12 3.12 -17.18
N ALA A 68 -13.45 3.69 -16.01
CA ALA A 68 -14.54 4.64 -15.90
C ALA A 68 -14.25 5.92 -16.70
N LEU A 69 -13.03 6.44 -16.65
CA LEU A 69 -12.63 7.62 -17.42
C LEU A 69 -12.72 7.36 -18.93
N PHE A 70 -12.27 6.18 -19.35
CA PHE A 70 -12.32 5.72 -20.73
C PHE A 70 -13.76 5.52 -21.21
N ALA A 71 -14.65 4.95 -20.39
CA ALA A 71 -16.04 4.74 -20.75
C ALA A 71 -16.77 6.06 -21.07
N ASP A 72 -16.45 7.13 -20.33
CA ASP A 72 -17.09 8.43 -20.51
C ASP A 72 -16.43 9.27 -21.63
N ASN A 73 -15.11 9.18 -21.80
CA ASN A 73 -14.35 10.13 -22.63
C ASN A 73 -13.50 9.48 -23.74
N MET A 74 -13.45 8.14 -23.81
CA MET A 74 -12.60 7.36 -24.73
C MET A 74 -11.10 7.67 -24.63
N ILE A 75 -10.66 8.11 -23.44
CA ILE A 75 -9.26 8.40 -23.13
C ILE A 75 -8.92 7.87 -21.73
N TYR A 76 -7.68 7.44 -21.55
CA TYR A 76 -7.09 7.21 -20.24
C TYR A 76 -6.39 8.47 -19.73
N GLY A 77 -6.04 8.46 -18.45
CA GLY A 77 -5.38 9.59 -17.81
C GLY A 77 -4.14 9.21 -17.03
N VAL A 78 -3.40 10.23 -16.62
CA VAL A 78 -2.26 10.08 -15.71
C VAL A 78 -2.70 10.38 -14.29
N THR A 79 -1.96 9.87 -13.30
CA THR A 79 -2.18 10.25 -11.91
C THR A 79 -1.65 11.66 -11.62
N GLU A 80 -2.41 12.43 -10.84
CA GLU A 80 -1.99 13.68 -10.21
C GLU A 80 -2.24 13.59 -8.69
N ASP A 81 -1.38 14.25 -7.92
CA ASP A 81 -1.53 14.35 -6.45
C ASP A 81 -1.80 15.79 -6.03
N GLY A 82 -2.61 15.95 -4.99
CA GLY A 82 -2.85 17.24 -4.34
C GLY A 82 -3.69 18.22 -5.18
N ASN A 83 -4.48 17.74 -6.14
CA ASN A 83 -5.30 18.60 -7.00
C ASN A 83 -6.80 18.36 -6.84
N THR A 84 -7.62 19.33 -7.28
CA THR A 84 -9.09 19.23 -7.34
C THR A 84 -9.55 18.79 -8.73
N LEU A 85 -10.73 18.16 -8.83
CA LEU A 85 -11.27 17.65 -10.09
C LEU A 85 -11.38 18.66 -11.25
N PRO A 86 -11.71 19.96 -11.03
CA PRO A 86 -11.68 20.94 -12.11
C PRO A 86 -10.32 21.65 -12.30
N GLY A 87 -9.34 21.43 -11.41
CA GLY A 87 -8.04 22.13 -11.40
C GLY A 87 -6.89 21.40 -12.10
N SER A 88 -7.17 20.26 -12.71
CA SER A 88 -6.20 19.25 -13.15
C SER A 88 -6.20 19.08 -14.65
N GLY A 89 -5.14 18.54 -15.24
CA GLY A 89 -5.10 18.24 -16.67
C GLY A 89 -3.73 17.82 -17.18
N SER A 90 -3.70 16.77 -17.99
CA SER A 90 -2.49 16.24 -18.61
C SER A 90 -2.75 15.84 -20.06
N THR A 91 -1.79 16.11 -20.94
CA THR A 91 -1.79 15.61 -22.33
C THR A 91 -1.05 14.28 -22.46
N GLY A 92 -0.86 13.56 -21.35
CA GLY A 92 -0.18 12.27 -21.31
C GLY A 92 1.26 12.35 -20.83
N GLY A 93 1.93 11.21 -20.79
CA GLY A 93 3.26 11.04 -20.22
C GLY A 93 3.23 10.42 -18.83
N ASN A 94 4.30 10.67 -18.06
CA ASN A 94 4.44 10.10 -16.72
C ASN A 94 3.47 10.75 -15.73
N GLY A 95 2.72 9.92 -15.01
CA GLY A 95 1.94 10.40 -13.87
C GLY A 95 2.80 10.82 -12.69
N ALA A 96 2.22 11.65 -11.83
CA ALA A 96 2.76 11.89 -10.50
C ALA A 96 2.51 10.66 -9.62
N VAL A 97 3.45 10.36 -8.73
CA VAL A 97 3.21 9.37 -7.68
C VAL A 97 2.23 9.99 -6.67
N VAL A 98 1.16 9.28 -6.37
CA VAL A 98 0.17 9.65 -5.35
C VAL A 98 0.43 8.79 -4.12
N ASP A 99 0.95 9.42 -3.08
CA ASP A 99 1.35 8.75 -1.83
C ASP A 99 0.21 8.86 -0.80
N GLY A 100 -0.38 7.72 -0.45
CA GLY A 100 -1.48 7.67 0.50
C GLY A 100 -1.05 7.88 1.96
N PRO A 101 -1.97 8.31 2.85
CA PRO A 101 -3.40 8.36 2.61
C PRO A 101 -3.84 9.66 1.95
N THR A 102 -4.49 9.55 0.79
CA THR A 102 -5.12 10.68 0.11
C THR A 102 -6.62 10.40 -0.08
N PRO A 103 -7.48 11.41 0.16
CA PRO A 103 -8.89 11.32 -0.19
C PRO A 103 -9.04 11.34 -1.71
N ALA A 104 -10.19 10.87 -2.21
CA ALA A 104 -10.56 11.13 -3.60
C ALA A 104 -10.69 12.64 -3.85
N ALA A 105 -10.07 13.13 -4.92
CA ALA A 105 -10.26 14.51 -5.33
C ALA A 105 -11.75 14.79 -5.61
N THR A 106 -12.21 15.97 -5.21
CA THR A 106 -13.52 16.51 -5.55
C THR A 106 -13.37 17.96 -6.04
N GLU A 107 -14.48 18.64 -6.32
CA GLU A 107 -14.44 20.09 -6.57
C GLU A 107 -14.01 20.89 -5.34
N ALA A 108 -14.27 20.38 -4.13
CA ALA A 108 -14.02 21.10 -2.87
C ALA A 108 -12.77 20.62 -2.13
N GLN A 109 -12.25 19.44 -2.47
CA GLN A 109 -11.17 18.78 -1.75
C GLN A 109 -10.09 18.33 -2.73
N ALA A 110 -8.88 18.82 -2.50
CA ALA A 110 -7.69 18.31 -3.17
C ALA A 110 -7.39 16.88 -2.68
N GLY A 111 -6.95 16.02 -3.59
CA GLY A 111 -6.66 14.62 -3.30
C GLY A 111 -5.99 13.93 -4.47
N GLY A 112 -6.02 12.60 -4.46
CA GLY A 112 -5.56 11.81 -5.60
C GLY A 112 -6.58 11.85 -6.73
N LEU A 113 -6.10 11.92 -7.97
CA LEU A 113 -6.94 11.78 -9.15
C LEU A 113 -6.20 11.20 -10.35
N ILE A 114 -7.00 10.65 -11.26
CA ILE A 114 -6.60 10.38 -12.64
C ILE A 114 -7.14 11.52 -13.49
N THR A 115 -6.34 12.08 -14.39
CA THR A 115 -6.76 13.18 -15.25
C THR A 115 -6.23 13.07 -16.66
N ALA A 116 -6.96 13.68 -17.59
CA ALA A 116 -6.52 13.91 -18.95
C ALA A 116 -7.13 15.20 -19.51
N THR A 117 -6.47 15.81 -20.48
CA THR A 117 -7.03 16.86 -21.33
C THR A 117 -7.50 16.22 -22.63
N ILE A 118 -8.78 16.39 -22.98
CA ILE A 118 -9.34 15.78 -24.19
C ILE A 118 -8.59 16.32 -25.42
N PRO A 119 -8.01 15.44 -26.27
CA PRO A 119 -7.22 15.84 -27.42
C PRO A 119 -7.96 16.82 -28.34
N GLY A 120 -7.27 17.88 -28.76
CA GLY A 120 -7.85 18.93 -29.60
C GLY A 120 -8.79 19.91 -28.87
N THR A 121 -8.88 19.82 -27.54
CA THR A 121 -9.68 20.74 -26.72
C THR A 121 -8.85 21.30 -25.54
N THR A 122 -9.44 22.19 -24.75
CA THR A 122 -8.90 22.64 -23.45
C THR A 122 -9.70 22.07 -22.28
N GLN A 123 -10.56 21.08 -22.53
CA GLN A 123 -11.38 20.47 -21.51
C GLN A 123 -10.59 19.40 -20.78
N ASN A 124 -10.49 19.56 -19.47
CA ASN A 124 -9.89 18.58 -18.59
C ASN A 124 -10.99 17.70 -18.00
N VAL A 125 -10.71 16.41 -17.95
CA VAL A 125 -11.55 15.38 -17.35
C VAL A 125 -10.73 14.63 -16.32
N GLY A 126 -11.41 14.05 -15.35
CA GLY A 126 -10.72 13.27 -14.34
C GLY A 126 -11.66 12.58 -13.38
N ILE A 127 -11.11 11.62 -12.66
CA ILE A 127 -11.79 10.81 -11.65
C ILE A 127 -10.94 10.84 -10.39
N GLY A 128 -11.57 11.17 -9.27
CA GLY A 128 -10.92 11.17 -7.97
C GLY A 128 -10.62 9.75 -7.53
N ILE A 129 -9.41 9.51 -7.02
CA ILE A 129 -8.99 8.23 -6.46
C ILE A 129 -8.59 8.43 -5.01
N ALA A 130 -9.04 7.53 -4.15
CA ALA A 130 -8.56 7.47 -2.79
C ALA A 130 -7.43 6.43 -2.73
N VAL A 131 -6.35 6.77 -2.02
CA VAL A 131 -5.20 5.88 -1.85
C VAL A 131 -5.06 5.53 -0.38
N SER A 132 -4.88 4.24 -0.11
CA SER A 132 -4.77 3.69 1.24
C SER A 132 -3.49 4.18 1.94
N ASN A 133 -3.50 4.13 3.26
CA ASN A 133 -2.34 4.54 4.04
C ASN A 133 -1.08 3.78 3.61
N ASN A 134 0.00 4.52 3.34
CA ASN A 134 1.31 3.98 2.98
C ASN A 134 1.32 3.15 1.68
N VAL A 135 0.33 3.34 0.83
CA VAL A 135 0.33 2.83 -0.54
C VAL A 135 0.63 4.01 -1.46
N ASP A 136 1.51 3.77 -2.42
CA ASP A 136 1.86 4.73 -3.45
C ASP A 136 1.37 4.16 -4.78
N VAL A 137 0.73 5.00 -5.60
CA VAL A 137 0.23 4.61 -6.92
C VAL A 137 0.66 5.61 -7.98
N VAL A 138 0.85 5.11 -9.21
CA VAL A 138 1.11 5.96 -10.37
C VAL A 138 0.48 5.34 -11.60
N ALA A 139 -0.14 6.15 -12.45
CA ALA A 139 -0.56 5.77 -13.78
C ALA A 139 0.03 6.73 -14.80
N SER A 140 0.57 6.17 -15.88
CA SER A 140 1.18 6.91 -16.97
C SER A 140 0.51 6.50 -18.28
N THR A 141 0.47 7.43 -19.23
CA THR A 141 -0.09 7.22 -20.58
C THR A 141 0.94 7.68 -21.61
N PRO A 142 0.83 7.30 -22.89
CA PRO A 142 1.67 7.87 -23.94
C PRO A 142 1.45 9.38 -24.05
N THR A 143 2.49 10.14 -24.40
CA THR A 143 2.40 11.61 -24.57
C THR A 143 1.57 12.04 -25.77
N ASP A 144 1.39 11.13 -26.73
CA ASP A 144 0.86 11.47 -28.06
C ASP A 144 -0.49 10.79 -28.34
N ASP A 145 -0.85 9.77 -27.54
CA ASP A 145 -2.05 8.97 -27.72
C ASP A 145 -2.51 8.37 -26.39
N LEU A 146 -3.54 8.96 -25.78
CA LEU A 146 -4.11 8.56 -24.47
C LEU A 146 -4.94 7.26 -24.55
N SER A 147 -4.62 6.39 -25.50
CA SER A 147 -5.34 5.16 -25.82
C SER A 147 -4.95 3.98 -24.94
N ASN A 148 -3.85 4.07 -24.20
CA ASN A 148 -3.34 3.02 -23.32
C ASN A 148 -2.79 3.64 -22.03
N TYR A 149 -2.68 2.82 -20.98
CA TYR A 149 -2.03 3.20 -19.74
C TYR A 149 -1.23 2.05 -19.13
N VAL A 150 -0.20 2.42 -18.38
CA VAL A 150 0.49 1.53 -17.45
C VAL A 150 0.33 2.12 -16.06
N ALA A 151 -0.07 1.27 -15.12
CA ALA A 151 -0.24 1.64 -13.73
C ALA A 151 0.59 0.75 -12.81
N LEU A 152 1.08 1.35 -11.73
CA LEU A 152 1.90 0.69 -10.73
C LEU A 152 1.38 1.03 -9.33
N ALA A 153 1.50 0.08 -8.41
CA ALA A 153 1.20 0.28 -7.00
C ALA A 153 2.19 -0.46 -6.11
N HIS A 154 2.56 0.15 -4.99
CA HIS A 154 3.42 -0.46 -3.97
C HIS A 154 3.01 0.04 -2.61
N HIS A 155 3.17 -0.80 -1.60
CA HIS A 155 3.03 -0.37 -0.22
C HIS A 155 4.43 -0.14 0.31
N ASN A 156 4.73 0.98 0.96
CA ASN A 156 6.09 1.32 1.37
C ASN A 156 6.74 0.28 2.31
N GLN A 157 5.96 -0.44 3.13
CA GLN A 157 6.43 -1.58 3.94
C GLN A 157 6.31 -2.95 3.25
N GLY A 158 5.84 -2.98 2.01
CA GLY A 158 5.68 -4.14 1.16
C GLY A 158 6.94 -4.45 0.37
N ASP A 159 7.08 -5.71 -0.02
CA ASP A 159 8.22 -6.23 -0.80
C ASP A 159 7.83 -6.51 -2.26
N THR A 160 6.62 -6.13 -2.65
CA THR A 160 6.05 -6.46 -3.95
C THR A 160 5.43 -5.23 -4.58
N VAL A 161 5.86 -4.89 -5.79
CA VAL A 161 5.23 -3.90 -6.66
C VAL A 161 4.25 -4.64 -7.57
N TYR A 162 3.09 -4.05 -7.75
CA TYR A 162 2.06 -4.53 -8.66
C TYR A 162 1.95 -3.61 -9.87
N GLY A 163 1.68 -4.21 -11.03
CA GLY A 163 1.59 -3.53 -12.30
C GLY A 163 0.33 -3.92 -13.06
N LYS A 164 -0.26 -2.96 -13.75
CA LYS A 164 -1.42 -3.17 -14.63
C LYS A 164 -1.15 -2.50 -15.97
N ASP A 165 -1.37 -3.27 -17.01
CA ASP A 165 -1.42 -2.80 -18.39
C ASP A 165 -2.89 -2.71 -18.82
N SER A 166 -3.22 -1.69 -19.61
CA SER A 166 -4.53 -1.44 -20.18
C SER A 166 -4.99 -2.53 -21.15
N ASP A 167 -4.08 -3.14 -21.90
CA ASP A 167 -4.44 -4.15 -22.92
C ASP A 167 -4.32 -5.61 -22.41
N SER A 168 -3.75 -5.80 -21.22
CA SER A 168 -3.64 -7.10 -20.56
C SER A 168 -4.74 -7.31 -19.53
N THR A 169 -5.29 -8.51 -19.46
CA THR A 169 -6.27 -8.88 -18.42
C THR A 169 -5.61 -9.18 -17.07
N SER A 170 -4.32 -9.49 -17.07
CA SER A 170 -3.56 -9.90 -15.89
C SER A 170 -3.17 -8.72 -15.01
N ILE A 171 -2.89 -9.01 -13.74
CA ILE A 171 -2.09 -8.13 -12.88
C ILE A 171 -0.70 -8.73 -12.81
N TYR A 172 0.31 -7.89 -13.00
CA TYR A 172 1.70 -8.26 -12.90
C TYR A 172 2.18 -7.96 -11.50
N ARG A 173 3.10 -8.78 -11.01
CA ARG A 173 3.80 -8.51 -9.75
C ARG A 173 5.29 -8.70 -9.93
N CYS A 174 6.03 -7.89 -9.21
CA CYS A 174 7.48 -7.98 -9.09
C CYS A 174 7.83 -7.93 -7.61
N LYS A 175 8.55 -8.94 -7.13
CA LYS A 175 8.93 -9.07 -5.72
C LYS A 175 10.42 -8.84 -5.56
N ASP A 176 10.78 -7.95 -4.66
CA ASP A 176 12.15 -7.72 -4.20
C ASP A 176 12.12 -7.23 -2.75
N ASP A 177 12.94 -7.84 -1.90
CA ASP A 177 13.04 -7.46 -0.50
C ASP A 177 13.70 -6.07 -0.34
N ALA A 178 14.40 -5.57 -1.37
CA ALA A 178 14.98 -4.23 -1.41
C ALA A 178 13.93 -3.11 -1.53
N PHE A 179 12.70 -3.41 -1.98
CA PHE A 179 11.66 -2.40 -2.15
C PHE A 179 11.06 -1.90 -0.84
N VAL A 180 11.33 -2.57 0.28
CA VAL A 180 10.81 -2.17 1.59
C VAL A 180 11.44 -0.84 2.01
N GLY A 181 10.63 0.21 2.08
CA GLY A 181 11.00 1.57 2.44
C GLY A 181 11.02 2.55 1.28
N ASP A 182 10.92 2.05 0.05
CA ASP A 182 10.92 2.86 -1.17
C ASP A 182 9.49 3.24 -1.59
N THR A 183 9.37 4.24 -2.47
CA THR A 183 8.12 4.65 -3.12
C THR A 183 8.11 4.22 -4.59
N VAL A 184 6.94 3.98 -5.20
CA VAL A 184 6.84 3.45 -6.58
C VAL A 184 7.69 4.23 -7.59
N GLY A 185 7.71 5.56 -7.52
CA GLY A 185 8.49 6.39 -8.46
C GLY A 185 10.00 6.35 -8.25
N SER A 186 10.45 5.89 -7.09
CA SER A 186 11.88 5.68 -6.79
C SER A 186 12.34 4.25 -7.09
N ILE A 187 11.41 3.30 -7.19
CA ILE A 187 11.74 1.91 -7.51
C ILE A 187 12.11 1.87 -9.00
N PRO A 188 13.32 1.38 -9.35
CA PRO A 188 13.77 1.27 -10.73
C PRO A 188 13.10 0.06 -11.40
N VAL A 189 11.77 0.06 -11.45
CA VAL A 189 10.99 -1.02 -12.07
C VAL A 189 11.10 -1.03 -13.60
N GLY A 190 11.91 -0.11 -14.16
CA GLY A 190 12.04 0.16 -15.59
C GLY A 190 10.66 0.49 -16.12
N ALA A 191 10.24 1.76 -16.11
CA ALA A 191 8.91 2.15 -16.59
C ALA A 191 8.62 1.35 -17.86
N PRO A 192 7.65 0.40 -17.81
CA PRO A 192 7.30 -0.39 -18.97
C PRO A 192 7.11 0.56 -20.15
N GLY A 193 7.38 0.09 -21.36
CA GLY A 193 6.88 0.84 -22.52
C GLY A 193 5.39 1.15 -22.33
N ILE A 194 4.87 2.12 -23.06
CA ILE A 194 3.41 2.22 -23.18
C ILE A 194 3.14 2.01 -24.65
N THR A 195 3.15 0.74 -25.06
CA THR A 195 3.11 0.34 -26.47
C THR A 195 1.81 -0.40 -26.78
N PRO A 196 1.00 0.08 -27.75
CA PRO A 196 -0.28 -0.55 -28.04
C PRO A 196 -0.15 -2.01 -28.47
N ASN A 197 -0.98 -2.89 -27.91
CA ASN A 197 -1.07 -4.32 -28.24
C ASN A 197 0.20 -5.10 -27.89
N ASN A 198 0.89 -4.70 -26.83
CA ASN A 198 2.08 -5.36 -26.34
C ASN A 198 2.03 -5.42 -24.81
N ASP A 199 2.36 -6.58 -24.26
CA ASP A 199 2.56 -6.72 -22.82
C ASP A 199 3.81 -5.94 -22.42
N ASP A 200 3.58 -4.73 -21.92
CA ASP A 200 4.66 -3.80 -21.62
C ASP A 200 5.52 -4.27 -20.43
N PHE A 201 5.00 -5.18 -19.61
CA PHE A 201 5.72 -5.77 -18.48
C PHE A 201 6.60 -6.96 -18.88
N ASN A 202 6.36 -7.56 -20.05
CA ASN A 202 7.09 -8.73 -20.49
C ASN A 202 8.55 -8.40 -20.86
N GLY A 203 9.50 -9.08 -20.22
CA GLY A 203 10.94 -8.89 -20.47
C GLY A 203 11.53 -7.64 -19.82
N VAL A 204 10.74 -6.87 -19.06
CA VAL A 204 11.23 -5.75 -18.24
C VAL A 204 11.89 -6.30 -16.98
N THR A 205 13.12 -5.86 -16.72
CA THR A 205 13.87 -6.25 -15.52
C THR A 205 13.25 -5.59 -14.30
N CYS A 206 12.82 -6.39 -13.33
CA CYS A 206 12.35 -5.92 -12.04
C CYS A 206 12.75 -6.92 -10.95
N GLY A 207 13.51 -6.46 -9.96
CA GLY A 207 14.17 -7.34 -8.99
C GLY A 207 15.00 -8.45 -9.65
N ASP A 208 15.11 -9.60 -8.99
CA ASP A 208 15.91 -10.75 -9.47
C ASP A 208 15.20 -11.62 -10.52
N LEU A 209 13.86 -11.61 -10.55
CA LEU A 209 13.05 -12.56 -11.34
C LEU A 209 12.20 -11.92 -12.45
N GLY A 210 12.15 -10.59 -12.52
CA GLY A 210 11.29 -9.87 -13.46
C GLY A 210 9.82 -9.86 -13.05
N TRP A 211 8.97 -9.33 -13.94
CA TRP A 211 7.53 -9.27 -13.76
C TRP A 211 6.86 -10.63 -14.03
N ILE A 212 5.93 -11.01 -13.16
CA ILE A 212 5.19 -12.27 -13.25
C ILE A 212 3.68 -11.97 -13.22
N ALA A 213 2.94 -12.47 -14.21
CA ALA A 213 1.47 -12.39 -14.23
C ALA A 213 0.86 -13.27 -13.12
N GLN A 214 -0.17 -12.76 -12.44
CA GLN A 214 -0.94 -13.48 -11.41
C GLN A 214 -2.07 -14.32 -11.98
#